data_AF-A0A0F9HN78-F1
#
_entry.id   AF-A0A0F9HN78-F1
#
_cell.length_a   1.000
_cell.length_b   1.000
_cell.length_c   1.000
_cell.angle_alpha   90.00
_cell.angle_beta   90.00
_cell.angle_gamma   90.00
#
_symmetry.space_group_name_H-M   'P 1'
#
loop_
_entity.id
_entity.type
_entity.pdbx_description
1 polymer ?
#
loop_
_entity_poly.entity_id
_entity_poly.type
_entity_poly.pdbx_seq_one_letter_code
_entity_poly.pdbx_strand_id
1 'polypeptide(L)'
;LNMPVSNVLVAKVDTGAEMCSLHATNVQINRGEGTVSFVAPQLSKNTITMSLSDQQAVKTSGGDTKYRAVIKATLKIKGKVLKDILINLNDRSEMRDPMLLGQNALQVGKFLIDPNIIKEADHLLTTEFLATLRHDTVVPQMTLTPETTKKLYEALEEVGDISIGDLVKLLRSQALKNIDDISY
;
A
#
# COMPACT_ATOMS: atom_id res chain seq x y z
N LEU A 1 -0.81 -21.57 -6.23
CA LEU A 1 0.63 -21.28 -6.04
C LEU A 1 0.73 -20.06 -5.12
N ASN A 2 1.32 -20.20 -3.94
CA ASN A 2 1.51 -19.08 -3.01
C ASN A 2 2.73 -18.26 -3.45
N MET A 3 2.67 -16.93 -3.33
CA MET A 3 3.85 -16.07 -3.47
C MET A 3 4.95 -16.59 -2.52
N PRO A 4 6.19 -16.85 -3.00
CA PRO A 4 7.17 -17.65 -2.27
C PRO A 4 7.79 -16.97 -1.04
N VAL A 5 7.38 -15.75 -0.64
CA VAL A 5 8.07 -15.03 0.45
C VAL A 5 7.11 -14.13 1.24
N SER A 6 7.14 -14.27 2.57
CA SER A 6 6.35 -13.51 3.55
C SER A 6 6.97 -12.16 3.88
N ASN A 7 7.34 -11.37 2.88
CA ASN A 7 7.88 -10.03 3.10
C ASN A 7 6.75 -9.00 3.18
N VAL A 8 6.84 -8.09 4.15
CA VAL A 8 5.90 -6.99 4.31
C VAL A 8 6.24 -5.91 3.28
N LEU A 9 5.27 -5.53 2.46
CA LEU A 9 5.40 -4.50 1.45
C LEU A 9 4.49 -3.31 1.78
N VAL A 10 4.94 -2.09 1.44
CA VAL A 10 4.10 -0.90 1.55
C VAL A 10 3.24 -0.78 0.30
N ALA A 11 1.94 -0.64 0.48
CA ALA A 11 1.00 -0.42 -0.61
C ALA A 11 0.25 0.91 -0.40
N LYS A 12 0.04 1.64 -1.48
CA LYS A 12 -0.89 2.77 -1.51
C LYS A 12 -2.29 2.23 -1.79
N VAL A 13 -3.27 2.59 -0.95
CA VAL A 13 -4.68 2.38 -1.27
C VAL A 13 -5.06 3.28 -2.45
N ASP A 14 -5.60 2.68 -3.50
CA ASP A 14 -5.99 3.41 -4.71
C ASP A 14 -7.38 2.97 -5.16
N THR A 15 -8.40 3.70 -4.71
CA THR A 15 -9.80 3.46 -5.09
C THR A 15 -10.07 3.75 -6.56
N GLY A 16 -9.18 4.47 -7.26
CA GLY A 16 -9.28 4.71 -8.71
C GLY A 16 -8.75 3.54 -9.55
N ALA A 17 -7.99 2.61 -8.95
CA ALA A 17 -7.45 1.45 -9.65
C ALA A 17 -8.41 0.26 -9.56
N GLU A 18 -8.87 -0.24 -10.71
CA GLU A 18 -9.74 -1.43 -10.79
C GLU A 18 -9.11 -2.66 -10.12
N MET A 19 -7.80 -2.84 -10.32
CA MET A 19 -7.05 -3.97 -9.77
C MET A 19 -5.74 -3.55 -9.11
N CYS A 20 -5.23 -4.40 -8.23
CA CYS A 20 -3.90 -4.23 -7.64
C CYS A 20 -2.80 -4.17 -8.71
N SER A 21 -1.73 -3.43 -8.42
CA SER A 21 -0.56 -3.29 -9.28
C SER A 21 0.70 -3.44 -8.47
N LEU A 22 1.63 -4.32 -8.88
CA LEU A 22 2.90 -4.55 -8.22
C LEU A 22 4.05 -4.07 -9.09
N HIS A 23 5.01 -3.41 -8.47
CA HIS A 23 6.28 -3.06 -9.07
C HIS A 23 7.02 -4.33 -9.49
N ALA A 24 7.25 -4.45 -10.79
CA ALA A 24 7.98 -5.55 -11.36
C ALA A 24 8.75 -5.06 -12.59
N THR A 25 10.00 -5.51 -12.70
CA THR A 25 10.87 -5.26 -13.85
C THR A 25 11.27 -6.57 -14.50
N ASN A 26 11.88 -6.51 -15.69
CA ASN A 26 12.32 -7.69 -16.42
C ASN A 26 11.20 -8.74 -16.59
N VAL A 27 9.98 -8.28 -16.87
CA VAL A 27 8.80 -9.14 -17.01
C VAL A 27 8.89 -9.91 -18.34
N GLN A 28 8.91 -11.24 -18.25
CA GLN A 28 8.99 -12.16 -19.39
C GLN A 28 7.85 -13.16 -19.33
N ILE A 29 7.04 -13.22 -20.39
CA ILE A 29 5.91 -14.17 -20.49
C ILE A 29 6.35 -15.39 -21.29
N ASN A 30 6.25 -16.57 -20.69
CA ASN A 30 6.37 -17.85 -21.40
C ASN A 30 4.97 -18.39 -21.73
N ARG A 31 4.54 -18.20 -22.98
CA ARG A 31 3.21 -18.64 -23.43
C ARG A 31 3.07 -20.17 -23.52
N GLY A 32 4.17 -20.89 -23.79
CA GLY A 32 4.14 -22.35 -23.89
C GLY A 32 3.87 -23.02 -22.54
N GLU A 33 4.36 -22.41 -21.46
CA GLU A 33 4.18 -22.90 -20.09
C GLU A 33 3.03 -22.21 -19.34
N GLY A 34 2.47 -21.13 -19.90
CA GLY A 34 1.47 -20.32 -19.21
C GLY A 34 2.02 -19.63 -17.96
N THR A 35 3.28 -19.21 -18.01
CA THR A 35 3.98 -18.59 -16.87
C THR A 35 4.50 -17.19 -17.20
N VAL A 36 4.78 -16.44 -16.14
CA VAL A 36 5.46 -15.15 -16.19
C VAL A 36 6.60 -15.13 -15.18
N SER A 37 7.78 -14.70 -15.61
CA SER A 37 8.95 -14.47 -14.77
C SER A 37 9.21 -12.97 -14.64
N PHE A 38 9.56 -12.49 -13.45
CA PHE A 38 9.78 -11.06 -13.20
C PHE A 38 10.69 -10.83 -11.99
N VAL A 39 11.26 -9.64 -11.91
CA VAL A 39 12.05 -9.17 -10.76
C VAL A 39 11.20 -8.21 -9.93
N ALA A 40 11.03 -8.51 -8.64
CA ALA A 40 10.34 -7.65 -7.67
C ALA A 40 11.20 -7.55 -6.39
N PRO A 41 12.15 -6.59 -6.33
CA PRO A 41 13.15 -6.53 -5.27
C PRO A 41 12.58 -6.41 -3.86
N GLN A 42 11.38 -5.84 -3.72
CA GLN A 42 10.66 -5.70 -2.46
C GLN A 42 10.13 -7.05 -1.93
N LEU A 43 10.00 -8.05 -2.79
CA LEU A 43 9.52 -9.38 -2.43
C LEU A 43 10.66 -10.40 -2.36
N SER A 44 11.61 -10.34 -3.30
CA SER A 44 12.68 -11.32 -3.44
C SER A 44 13.90 -10.71 -4.12
N LYS A 45 15.11 -11.16 -3.74
CA LYS A 45 16.35 -10.86 -4.47
C LYS A 45 16.47 -11.67 -5.77
N ASN A 46 15.73 -12.76 -5.89
CA ASN A 46 15.73 -13.65 -7.05
C ASN A 46 14.53 -13.36 -7.96
N THR A 47 14.66 -13.72 -9.24
CA THR A 47 13.55 -13.77 -10.19
C THR A 47 12.42 -14.65 -9.65
N ILE A 48 11.20 -14.13 -9.71
CA ILE A 48 9.96 -14.81 -9.32
C ILE A 48 9.30 -15.35 -10.58
N THR A 49 8.85 -16.61 -10.56
CA THR A 49 8.06 -17.20 -11.65
C THR A 49 6.71 -17.63 -11.12
N MET A 50 5.64 -17.24 -11.81
CA MET A 50 4.26 -17.53 -11.44
C MET A 50 3.43 -17.90 -12.67
N SER A 51 2.28 -18.55 -12.45
CA SER A 51 1.29 -18.76 -13.50
C SER A 51 0.76 -17.42 -14.03
N LEU A 52 0.78 -17.25 -15.34
CA LEU A 52 0.13 -16.14 -16.00
C LEU A 52 -1.38 -16.35 -15.94
N SER A 53 -2.10 -15.42 -15.33
CA SER A 53 -3.56 -15.49 -15.19
C SER A 53 -4.28 -14.75 -16.30
N ASP A 54 -3.78 -13.58 -16.69
CA ASP A 54 -4.37 -12.73 -17.73
C ASP A 54 -3.35 -11.70 -18.26
N GLN A 55 -3.77 -10.87 -19.21
CA GLN A 55 -3.05 -9.67 -19.67
C GLN A 55 -3.99 -8.46 -19.70
N GLN A 56 -3.65 -7.42 -18.95
CA GLN A 56 -4.42 -6.18 -18.91
C GLN A 56 -3.93 -5.22 -19.99
N ALA A 57 -4.83 -4.78 -20.88
CA ALA A 57 -4.57 -3.70 -21.82
C ALA A 57 -4.57 -2.34 -21.09
N VAL A 58 -3.54 -1.53 -21.32
CA VAL A 58 -3.37 -0.21 -20.73
C VAL A 58 -3.07 0.79 -21.84
N LYS A 59 -3.94 1.79 -21.98
CA LYS A 59 -3.70 2.91 -22.90
C LYS A 59 -2.63 3.82 -22.32
N THR A 60 -1.61 4.10 -23.11
CA THR A 60 -0.58 5.09 -22.79
C THR A 60 -1.05 6.47 -23.24
N SER A 61 -0.47 7.53 -22.66
CA SER A 61 -0.76 8.92 -23.04
C SER A 61 -0.50 9.22 -24.52
N GLY A 62 0.37 8.45 -25.18
CA GLY A 62 0.63 8.53 -26.62
C GLY A 62 -0.39 7.81 -27.51
N GLY A 63 -1.43 7.19 -26.94
CA GLY A 63 -2.48 6.46 -27.69
C GLY A 63 -2.17 4.99 -27.92
N ASP A 64 -0.92 4.55 -27.74
CA ASP A 64 -0.54 3.14 -27.86
C ASP A 64 -1.10 2.31 -26.70
N THR A 65 -1.43 1.06 -27.00
CA THR A 65 -1.84 0.07 -25.99
C THR A 65 -0.65 -0.80 -25.58
N LYS A 66 -0.35 -0.84 -24.28
CA LYS A 66 0.62 -1.77 -23.69
C LYS A 66 -0.13 -2.82 -22.88
N TYR A 67 0.39 -4.04 -22.87
CA TYR A 67 -0.16 -5.14 -22.08
C TYR A 67 0.68 -5.38 -20.83
N ARG A 68 0.01 -5.53 -19.70
CA ARG A 68 0.62 -5.90 -18.42
C ARG A 68 0.23 -7.32 -18.07
N ALA A 69 1.21 -8.15 -17.74
CA ALA A 69 0.95 -9.50 -17.24
C ALA A 69 0.18 -9.43 -15.91
N VAL A 70 -0.77 -10.33 -15.72
CA VAL A 70 -1.57 -10.44 -14.50
C VAL A 70 -1.31 -11.78 -13.84
N ILE A 71 -1.08 -11.76 -12.54
CA ILE A 71 -0.91 -12.93 -11.67
C ILE A 71 -2.04 -12.97 -10.64
N LYS A 72 -2.31 -14.17 -10.10
CA LYS A 72 -3.14 -14.35 -8.89
C LYS A 72 -2.24 -14.55 -7.68
N ALA A 73 -2.51 -13.83 -6.60
CA ALA A 73 -1.79 -13.97 -5.35
C ALA A 73 -2.72 -13.93 -4.13
N THR A 74 -2.23 -14.45 -3.01
CA THR A 74 -2.88 -14.30 -1.71
C THR A 74 -2.26 -13.10 -0.98
N LEU A 75 -3.08 -12.19 -0.48
CA LEU A 75 -2.66 -11.03 0.30
C LEU A 75 -3.08 -11.21 1.76
N LYS A 76 -2.19 -10.83 2.70
CA LYS A 76 -2.54 -10.73 4.12
C LYS A 76 -2.55 -9.25 4.52
N ILE A 77 -3.73 -8.72 4.84
CA ILE A 77 -3.93 -7.30 5.16
C ILE A 77 -4.73 -7.22 6.45
N LYS A 78 -4.20 -6.52 7.47
CA LYS A 78 -4.89 -6.33 8.77
C LYS A 78 -5.47 -7.63 9.35
N GLY A 79 -4.69 -8.72 9.29
CA GLY A 79 -5.11 -10.04 9.79
C GLY A 79 -6.02 -10.84 8.84
N LYS A 80 -6.65 -10.21 7.85
CA LYS A 80 -7.46 -10.89 6.82
C LYS A 80 -6.58 -11.51 5.74
N VAL A 81 -6.94 -12.72 5.30
CA VAL A 81 -6.29 -13.43 4.19
C VAL A 81 -7.21 -13.36 2.98
N LEU A 82 -6.80 -12.63 1.96
CA LEU A 82 -7.52 -12.44 0.70
C LEU A 82 -6.92 -13.35 -0.36
N LYS A 83 -7.70 -14.32 -0.84
CA LYS A 83 -7.24 -15.27 -1.86
C LYS A 83 -7.59 -14.79 -3.27
N ASP A 84 -6.86 -15.30 -4.25
CA ASP A 84 -7.13 -15.11 -5.68
C ASP A 84 -7.20 -13.64 -6.14
N ILE A 85 -6.45 -12.75 -5.47
CA ILE A 85 -6.37 -11.35 -5.85
C ILE A 85 -5.57 -11.23 -7.14
N LEU A 86 -6.17 -10.61 -8.15
CA LEU A 86 -5.50 -10.28 -9.40
C LEU A 86 -4.57 -9.08 -9.20
N ILE A 87 -3.33 -9.21 -9.65
CA ILE A 87 -2.30 -8.19 -9.55
C ILE A 87 -1.64 -8.05 -10.92
N ASN A 88 -1.68 -6.87 -11.51
CA ASN A 88 -0.88 -6.59 -12.70
C ASN A 88 0.58 -6.31 -12.32
N LEU A 89 1.49 -6.71 -13.21
CA LEU A 89 2.91 -6.42 -13.12
C LEU A 89 3.21 -5.15 -13.93
N ASN A 90 3.76 -4.14 -13.27
CA ASN A 90 4.04 -2.86 -13.89
C ASN A 90 5.37 -2.28 -13.41
N ASP A 91 6.11 -1.63 -14.30
CA ASP A 91 7.24 -0.82 -13.87
C ASP A 91 6.73 0.43 -13.14
N ARG A 92 7.28 0.64 -11.95
CA ARG A 92 6.89 1.67 -10.99
C ARG A 92 8.14 2.29 -10.35
N SER A 93 9.30 2.20 -11.00
CA SER A 93 10.58 2.73 -10.50
C SER A 93 10.48 4.21 -10.09
N GLU A 94 9.72 4.99 -10.85
CA GLU A 94 9.51 6.43 -10.63
C GLU A 94 8.43 6.75 -9.57
N MET A 95 7.81 5.72 -8.98
CA MET A 95 6.70 5.88 -8.03
C MET A 95 7.16 5.56 -6.61
N ARG A 96 6.63 6.31 -5.64
CA ARG A 96 6.94 6.13 -4.21
C ARG A 96 6.56 4.74 -3.68
N ASP A 97 5.38 4.27 -4.03
CA ASP A 97 4.80 3.03 -3.48
C ASP A 97 4.94 1.87 -4.49
N PRO A 98 5.58 0.75 -4.09
CA PRO A 98 5.83 -0.38 -4.97
C PRO A 98 4.56 -1.16 -5.28
N MET A 99 3.48 -0.96 -4.52
CA MET A 99 2.19 -1.60 -4.80
C MET A 99 1.03 -0.61 -4.70
N LEU A 100 0.05 -0.79 -5.58
CA LEU A 100 -1.30 -0.24 -5.43
C LEU A 100 -2.22 -1.35 -4.93
N LEU A 101 -3.00 -1.04 -3.89
CA LEU A 101 -4.12 -1.85 -3.44
C LEU A 101 -5.39 -1.33 -4.12
N GLY A 102 -5.81 -2.02 -5.18
CA GLY A 102 -6.95 -1.64 -6.01
C GLY A 102 -8.28 -2.15 -5.48
N GLN A 103 -9.35 -1.77 -6.18
CA GLN A 103 -10.73 -2.09 -5.81
C GLN A 103 -10.99 -3.59 -5.66
N ASN A 104 -10.40 -4.43 -6.51
CA ASN A 104 -10.58 -5.89 -6.42
C ASN A 104 -10.18 -6.46 -5.06
N ALA A 105 -9.09 -6.00 -4.45
CA ALA A 105 -8.68 -6.42 -3.12
C ALA A 105 -9.52 -5.77 -2.01
N LEU A 106 -9.88 -4.49 -2.18
CA LEU A 106 -10.72 -3.76 -1.22
C LEU A 106 -12.11 -4.40 -1.08
N GLN A 107 -12.71 -4.79 -2.20
CA GLN A 107 -14.02 -5.46 -2.24
C GLN A 107 -13.95 -6.85 -1.57
N VAL A 108 -12.96 -7.68 -1.91
CA VAL A 108 -12.79 -9.01 -1.30
C VAL A 108 -12.52 -8.91 0.21
N GLY A 109 -11.73 -7.92 0.64
CA GLY A 109 -11.44 -7.68 2.05
C GLY A 109 -12.58 -7.01 2.82
N LYS A 110 -13.60 -6.50 2.13
CA LYS A 110 -14.66 -5.65 2.67
C LYS A 110 -14.10 -4.49 3.48
N PHE A 111 -13.14 -3.78 2.89
CA PHE A 111 -12.52 -2.62 3.51
C PHE A 111 -13.28 -1.35 3.14
N LEU A 112 -13.51 -0.48 4.13
CA LEU A 112 -13.94 0.89 3.90
C LEU A 112 -12.73 1.82 4.03
N ILE A 113 -12.60 2.74 3.10
CA ILE A 113 -11.53 3.73 3.09
C ILE A 113 -12.10 5.05 3.57
N ASP A 114 -11.55 5.57 4.66
CA ASP A 114 -11.80 6.94 5.10
C ASP A 114 -10.66 7.84 4.58
N PRO A 115 -10.91 8.65 3.55
CA PRO A 115 -9.87 9.50 2.97
C PRO A 115 -9.47 10.65 3.89
N ASN A 116 -10.26 10.98 4.93
CA ASN A 116 -9.96 12.09 5.82
C ASN A 116 -8.86 11.75 6.84
N ILE A 117 -8.77 10.48 7.26
CA ILE A 117 -7.71 10.01 8.16
C ILE A 117 -6.32 10.14 7.52
N ILE A 118 -6.23 9.98 6.19
CA ILE A 118 -4.96 10.14 5.45
C ILE A 118 -4.52 11.61 5.45
N LYS A 119 -5.45 12.56 5.35
CA LYS A 119 -5.14 14.00 5.42
C LYS A 119 -4.68 14.41 6.80
N GLU A 120 -5.32 13.91 7.85
CA GLU A 120 -4.90 14.19 9.23
C GLU A 120 -3.50 13.63 9.51
N ALA A 121 -3.21 12.40 9.07
CA ALA A 121 -1.88 11.81 9.21
C ALA A 121 -0.82 12.56 8.38
N ASP A 122 -1.09 12.94 7.13
CA ASP A 122 -0.11 13.70 6.33
C ASP A 122 0.07 15.14 6.85
N HIS A 123 -0.98 15.76 7.42
CA HIS A 123 -0.87 17.07 8.10
C HIS A 123 -0.05 16.99 9.40
N LEU A 124 -0.16 15.89 10.15
CA LEU A 124 0.71 15.60 11.29
C LEU A 124 2.14 15.24 10.88
N LEU A 125 2.43 15.10 9.59
CA LEU A 125 3.75 14.71 9.09
C LEU A 125 4.38 15.76 8.20
N THR A 126 3.84 16.98 8.22
CA THR A 126 4.46 18.11 7.53
C THR A 126 5.89 18.29 8.03
N THR A 127 6.76 18.73 7.12
CA THR A 127 8.15 19.06 7.45
C THR A 127 8.24 20.03 8.62
N GLU A 128 7.23 20.90 8.77
CA GLU A 128 7.06 21.84 9.88
C GLU A 128 6.81 21.12 11.22
N PHE A 129 5.88 20.16 11.28
CA PHE A 129 5.63 19.36 12.49
C PHE A 129 6.84 18.50 12.88
N LEU A 130 7.49 17.89 11.88
CA LEU A 130 8.71 17.11 12.10
C LEU A 130 9.91 17.98 12.51
N ALA A 131 9.98 19.22 12.05
CA ALA A 131 10.97 20.21 12.50
C ALA A 131 10.70 20.66 13.94
N THR A 132 9.43 20.77 14.35
CA THR A 132 9.07 21.10 15.74
C THR A 132 9.42 19.98 16.72
N LEU A 133 9.36 18.72 16.31
CA LEU A 133 9.77 17.58 17.14
C LEU A 133 11.30 17.41 17.23
N ARG A 134 12.07 17.99 16.31
CA ARG A 134 13.54 17.84 16.21
C ARG A 134 14.32 18.94 16.90
N HIS A 135 13.67 20.01 17.32
CA HIS A 135 14.29 21.14 17.99
C HIS A 135 13.52 21.47 19.26
N ASP A 136 14.22 21.56 20.40
CA ASP A 136 13.69 22.03 21.70
C ASP A 136 13.19 23.50 21.68
N THR A 137 13.07 24.12 20.49
CA THR A 137 12.64 25.49 20.31
C THR A 137 11.18 25.57 19.87
N VAL A 138 10.36 26.02 20.81
CA VAL A 138 8.95 26.38 20.67
C VAL A 138 8.77 27.62 19.77
N VAL A 139 8.19 27.47 18.57
CA VAL A 139 7.35 28.50 17.87
C VAL A 139 6.71 27.92 16.59
N PRO A 140 5.58 28.43 16.04
CA PRO A 140 4.35 29.01 16.61
C PRO A 140 3.19 27.98 16.65
N GLN A 141 2.15 28.26 17.43
CA GLN A 141 1.02 27.36 17.72
C GLN A 141 0.31 26.80 16.48
N MET A 142 0.65 25.58 16.07
CA MET A 142 -0.29 24.71 15.36
C MET A 142 -1.34 24.27 16.39
N THR A 143 -2.58 24.72 16.22
CA THR A 143 -3.67 24.34 17.14
C THR A 143 -4.10 22.92 16.77
N LEU A 144 -3.43 21.92 17.35
CA LEU A 144 -3.90 20.54 17.29
C LEU A 144 -5.28 20.50 17.97
N THR A 145 -6.27 19.91 17.29
CA THR A 145 -7.58 19.73 17.91
C THR A 145 -7.43 18.81 19.13
N PRO A 146 -8.28 18.96 20.17
CA PRO A 146 -8.24 18.09 21.35
C PRO A 146 -8.31 16.60 20.98
N GLU A 147 -9.09 16.25 19.96
CA GLU A 147 -9.19 14.90 19.40
C GLU A 147 -7.86 14.39 18.83
N THR A 148 -7.17 15.22 18.06
CA THR A 148 -5.89 14.88 17.41
C THR A 148 -4.78 14.72 18.46
N THR A 149 -4.75 15.62 19.44
CA THR A 149 -3.81 15.58 20.57
C THR A 149 -4.00 14.30 21.39
N LYS A 150 -5.24 13.95 21.73
CA LYS A 150 -5.57 12.74 22.48
C LYS A 150 -5.11 11.47 21.75
N LYS A 151 -5.42 11.34 20.44
CA LYS A 151 -4.98 10.20 19.62
C LYS A 151 -3.44 10.08 19.54
N LEU A 152 -2.74 11.21 19.52
CA LEU A 152 -1.28 11.25 19.50
C LEU A 152 -0.71 10.74 20.84
N TYR A 153 -1.27 11.19 21.96
CA TYR A 153 -0.87 10.74 23.31
C TYR A 153 -1.19 9.25 23.52
N GLU A 154 -2.38 8.78 23.16
CA GLU A 154 -2.75 7.36 23.25
C GLU A 154 -1.80 6.47 22.43
N ALA A 155 -1.43 6.91 21.22
CA ALA A 155 -0.47 6.19 20.37
C ALA A 155 0.96 6.18 20.93
N LEU A 156 1.34 7.18 21.73
CA LEU A 156 2.64 7.26 22.41
C LEU A 156 2.66 6.48 23.73
N GLU A 157 1.54 6.41 24.46
CA GLU A 157 1.40 5.67 25.72
C GLU A 157 1.31 4.15 25.51
N GLU A 158 0.67 3.68 24.43
CA GLU A 158 0.51 2.23 24.21
C GLU A 158 1.80 1.51 23.79
N VAL A 159 2.79 2.20 23.22
CA VAL A 159 3.95 1.55 22.62
C VAL A 159 5.20 2.41 22.84
N GLY A 160 5.96 2.10 23.90
CA GLY A 160 7.20 2.80 24.24
C GLY A 160 8.23 2.87 23.10
N ASP A 161 9.15 3.84 23.19
CA ASP A 161 10.26 4.15 22.27
C ASP A 161 9.99 3.83 20.78
N ILE A 162 8.89 4.37 20.27
CA ILE A 162 8.59 4.36 18.84
C ILE A 162 9.34 5.49 18.13
N SER A 163 9.99 5.14 17.00
CA SER A 163 10.52 6.15 16.10
C SER A 163 9.37 6.92 15.43
N ILE A 164 9.56 8.20 15.15
CA ILE A 164 8.58 9.02 14.39
C ILE A 164 8.16 8.31 13.09
N GLY A 165 9.08 7.59 12.44
CA GLY A 165 8.82 6.81 11.24
C GLY A 165 7.86 5.63 11.44
N ASP A 166 7.80 5.06 12.64
CA ASP A 166 6.88 3.97 12.98
C ASP A 166 5.51 4.51 13.43
N LEU A 167 5.48 5.68 14.08
CA LEU A 167 4.24 6.42 14.36
C LEU A 167 3.51 6.80 13.06
N VAL A 168 4.24 7.28 12.05
CA VAL A 168 3.72 7.53 10.68
C VAL A 168 3.03 6.30 10.11
N LYS A 169 3.69 5.14 10.21
CA LYS A 169 3.18 3.88 9.67
C LYS A 169 1.93 3.44 10.43
N LEU A 170 1.91 3.61 11.76
CA LEU A 170 0.77 3.28 12.60
C LEU A 170 -0.46 4.10 12.19
N LEU A 171 -0.33 5.43 12.11
CA LEU A 171 -1.42 6.35 11.74
C LEU A 171 -1.96 6.05 10.34
N ARG A 172 -1.07 5.85 9.35
CA ARG A 172 -1.48 5.45 7.99
C ARG A 172 -2.20 4.10 7.96
N SER A 173 -1.82 3.18 8.84
CA SER A 173 -2.47 1.88 8.93
C SER A 173 -3.90 1.96 9.51
N GLN A 174 -4.25 3.01 10.27
CA GLN A 174 -5.59 3.20 10.83
C GLN A 174 -6.61 3.78 9.83
N ALA A 175 -6.15 4.29 8.68
CA ALA A 175 -7.03 4.77 7.61
C ALA A 175 -7.81 3.66 6.87
N LEU A 176 -7.43 2.40 7.08
CA LEU A 176 -8.14 1.21 6.60
C LEU A 176 -8.96 0.63 7.75
N LYS A 177 -10.29 0.73 7.66
CA LYS A 177 -11.22 0.10 8.61
C LYS A 177 -11.89 -1.11 7.98
N ASN A 178 -12.14 -2.16 8.76
CA ASN A 178 -13.04 -3.23 8.31
C ASN A 178 -14.48 -2.72 8.35
N ILE A 179 -15.30 -3.15 7.39
CA ILE A 179 -16.73 -2.82 7.42
C ILE A 179 -17.42 -3.35 8.68
N ASP A 180 -16.96 -4.48 9.20
CA ASP A 180 -17.51 -5.13 10.39
C ASP A 180 -17.20 -4.36 11.69
N ASP A 181 -16.21 -3.45 11.66
CA ASP A 181 -15.82 -2.62 12.81
C ASP A 181 -16.62 -1.30 12.87
N ILE A 182 -17.54 -1.08 11.92
CA ILE A 182 -18.39 0.12 11.86
C ILE A 182 -19.75 -0.24 12.47
N SER A 183 -19.95 0.18 13.71
CA SER A 183 -21.28 0.11 14.36
C SER A 183 -22.13 1.28 13.85
N TYR A 184 -23.37 1.00 13.43
CA TYR A 184 -24.37 2.01 13.05
C TYR A 184 -24.94 2.74 14.28
#